data_AF-A0A6G0WC42-F1
#
_entry.id   AF-A0A6G0WC42-F1
#
_cell.length_a   1.000
_cell.length_b   1.000
_cell.length_c   1.000
_cell.angle_alpha   90.00
_cell.angle_beta   90.00
_cell.angle_gamma   90.00
#
_symmetry.space_group_name_H-M   'P 1'
#
loop_
_entity.id
_entity.type
_entity.pdbx_description
1 polymer ?
#
loop_
_entity_poly.entity_id
_entity_poly.type
_entity_poly.pdbx_seq_one_letter_code
_entity_poly.pdbx_strand_id
1 'polypeptide(L)'
;MDHEGFHYNCTKTTREGKRYYICATPNVYCKGTAIMLENGTVITKKPHTHEGNDIGSINIDLKKQFRSVLVERAKNETKPLKSIYDEESIRNPNAAVLYAWPSAESSMRQARKQHVPPLPSTLRELGQYLDLNINKYQCSNQPFYQEWIVDRDGKFNVMFACHDLINSVVHEGGTELHADGTFKVVPSNPHCRQLFIIHLILQNHSIPICFVLMEAKTEASYKKVLERFKMKFPSVRPSTIMIDFETGLRNAFTAIYPEANIFSCWFHYIQSLQKNIKKLGYTRYVKENMAAKMCVKMTAALALLPEHQIEMGFEDIKMYAQANNVQLPRKGPECFTVHGQPRRTNNNVESFHSSLKQTFQVLHPNLWTFLEHLNNITIKQHTIVQQLSRGVPTTRSTKFKYILNSVRIRNSTDLLTTGVITIKEFLIQCSHVADSYLERELSWEDEAQSSDEEVPIMYPRQNAILPVEDNPAIEDSVDIIEPPIDRNLIPVDQIIQEPEVNIVEDYDERDFIIPEDQEMGIWQQLFMDGSEEDEVPFVQVPNNLYELYPPVDEENICTVCRVAQRTHALVPCGHRVLCVDCMTQLEAQRCPLCNIEFVMALRI
;
A
#
# COMPACT_ATOMS: atom_id res chain seq x y z
N MET A 1 -26.22 -42.82 -33.05
CA MET A 1 -27.12 -43.87 -32.52
C MET A 1 -26.28 -44.73 -31.60
N ASP A 2 -26.75 -44.97 -30.38
CA ASP A 2 -26.10 -45.84 -29.43
C ASP A 2 -26.80 -47.20 -29.42
N HIS A 3 -26.04 -48.29 -29.58
CA HIS A 3 -26.57 -49.65 -29.57
C HIS A 3 -25.49 -50.62 -29.09
N GLU A 4 -25.83 -51.49 -28.13
CA GLU A 4 -24.93 -52.49 -27.54
C GLU A 4 -23.60 -51.91 -27.02
N GLY A 5 -23.60 -50.68 -26.48
CA GLY A 5 -22.40 -50.04 -25.92
C GLY A 5 -21.49 -49.37 -26.96
N PHE A 6 -21.94 -49.23 -28.22
CA PHE A 6 -21.18 -48.62 -29.31
C PHE A 6 -21.89 -47.39 -29.89
N HIS A 7 -21.10 -46.36 -30.21
CA HIS A 7 -21.59 -45.14 -30.86
C HIS A 7 -21.46 -45.27 -32.38
N TYR A 8 -22.56 -44.98 -33.09
CA TYR A 8 -22.61 -45.04 -34.55
C TYR A 8 -23.06 -43.74 -35.22
N ASN A 9 -22.46 -43.43 -36.37
CA ASN A 9 -22.89 -42.39 -37.29
C ASN A 9 -23.69 -42.96 -38.46
N CYS A 10 -24.80 -42.31 -38.82
CA CYS A 10 -25.59 -42.70 -39.99
C CYS A 10 -24.88 -42.26 -41.27
N THR A 11 -24.66 -43.18 -42.19
CA THR A 11 -23.99 -42.92 -43.47
C THR A 11 -24.92 -42.92 -44.66
N LYS A 12 -26.03 -43.65 -44.57
CA LYS A 12 -26.98 -43.78 -45.68
C LYS A 12 -28.37 -44.07 -45.16
N THR A 13 -29.37 -43.39 -45.73
CA THR A 13 -30.79 -43.70 -45.55
C THR A 13 -31.36 -44.07 -46.91
N THR A 14 -32.07 -45.19 -47.01
CA THR A 14 -32.73 -45.60 -48.26
C THR A 14 -34.13 -45.00 -48.35
N ARG A 15 -34.67 -44.91 -49.58
CA ARG A 15 -36.06 -44.47 -49.82
C ARG A 15 -37.10 -45.38 -49.14
N GLU A 16 -36.74 -46.63 -48.90
CA GLU A 16 -37.56 -47.60 -48.16
C GLU A 16 -37.50 -47.38 -46.63
N GLY A 17 -36.61 -46.52 -46.10
CA GLY A 17 -36.56 -46.21 -44.66
C GLY A 17 -35.47 -46.96 -43.87
N LYS A 18 -34.66 -47.80 -44.52
CA LYS A 18 -33.50 -48.47 -43.89
C LYS A 18 -32.36 -47.48 -43.69
N ARG A 19 -31.75 -47.48 -42.50
CA ARG A 19 -30.61 -46.62 -42.16
C ARG A 19 -29.36 -47.45 -41.91
N TYR A 20 -28.25 -47.05 -42.54
CA TYR A 20 -26.95 -47.69 -42.40
C TYR A 20 -26.07 -46.86 -41.49
N TYR A 21 -25.32 -47.55 -40.64
CA TYR A 21 -24.54 -46.98 -39.56
C TYR A 21 -23.12 -47.55 -39.56
N ILE A 22 -22.13 -46.70 -39.27
CA ILE A 22 -20.73 -47.09 -39.07
C ILE A 22 -20.26 -46.66 -37.68
N CYS A 23 -19.31 -47.41 -37.10
CA CYS A 23 -18.70 -47.07 -35.82
C CYS A 23 -18.11 -45.64 -35.86
N ALA A 24 -18.37 -44.89 -34.80
CA ALA A 24 -17.95 -43.49 -34.65
C ALA A 24 -17.15 -43.24 -33.36
N THR A 25 -16.60 -44.30 -32.74
CA THR A 25 -15.78 -44.17 -31.53
C THR A 25 -14.48 -43.39 -31.82
N PRO A 26 -14.22 -42.27 -31.12
CA PRO A 26 -13.02 -41.47 -31.33
C PRO A 26 -11.74 -42.24 -31.01
N ASN A 27 -10.66 -41.98 -31.76
CA ASN A 27 -9.32 -42.55 -31.53
C ASN A 27 -9.23 -44.09 -31.61
N VAL A 28 -10.22 -44.75 -32.22
CA VAL A 28 -10.22 -46.21 -32.44
C VAL A 28 -10.45 -46.50 -33.92
N TYR A 29 -9.54 -47.24 -34.55
CA TYR A 29 -9.77 -47.73 -35.91
C TYR A 29 -10.71 -48.93 -35.87
N CYS A 30 -11.99 -48.69 -36.12
CA CYS A 30 -13.03 -49.72 -36.10
C CYS A 30 -13.84 -49.74 -37.41
N LYS A 31 -14.06 -50.96 -37.94
CA LYS A 31 -14.91 -51.20 -39.13
C LYS A 31 -16.30 -51.75 -38.77
N GLY A 32 -16.73 -51.58 -37.52
CA GLY A 32 -18.04 -51.99 -37.03
C GLY A 32 -19.16 -51.27 -37.79
N THR A 33 -20.22 -51.99 -38.16
CA THR A 33 -21.35 -51.44 -38.93
C THR A 33 -22.66 -52.06 -38.49
N ALA A 34 -23.73 -51.26 -38.54
CA ALA A 34 -25.09 -51.70 -38.20
C ALA A 34 -26.11 -51.18 -39.22
N ILE A 35 -27.26 -51.84 -39.29
CA ILE A 35 -28.41 -51.42 -40.13
C ILE A 35 -29.65 -51.37 -39.26
N MET A 36 -30.40 -50.27 -39.32
CA MET A 36 -31.75 -50.18 -38.76
C MET A 36 -32.76 -50.43 -39.87
N LEU A 37 -33.61 -51.43 -39.65
CA LEU A 37 -34.74 -51.77 -40.52
C LEU A 37 -35.91 -50.81 -40.29
N GLU A 38 -36.90 -50.84 -41.19
CA GLU A 38 -38.10 -50.01 -41.14
C GLU A 38 -38.93 -50.19 -39.85
N ASN A 39 -38.92 -51.40 -39.30
CA ASN A 39 -39.58 -51.74 -38.03
C ASN A 39 -38.78 -51.31 -36.79
N GLY A 40 -37.68 -50.56 -36.97
CA GLY A 40 -36.81 -50.09 -35.89
C GLY A 40 -35.82 -51.14 -35.36
N THR A 41 -35.86 -52.39 -35.85
CA THR A 41 -34.88 -53.41 -35.44
C THR A 41 -33.48 -53.07 -35.96
N VAL A 42 -32.50 -53.06 -35.07
CA VAL A 42 -31.09 -52.83 -35.40
C VAL A 42 -30.39 -54.17 -35.56
N ILE A 43 -29.64 -54.34 -36.65
CA ILE A 43 -28.87 -55.54 -36.97
C ILE A 43 -27.40 -55.16 -37.15
N THR A 44 -26.54 -55.72 -36.31
CA THR A 44 -25.08 -55.59 -36.44
C THR A 44 -24.60 -56.39 -37.65
N LYS A 45 -23.95 -55.71 -38.61
CA LYS A 45 -23.43 -56.31 -39.86
C LYS A 45 -21.96 -56.65 -39.78
N LYS A 46 -21.16 -55.81 -39.13
CA LYS A 46 -19.75 -56.10 -38.84
C LYS A 46 -19.51 -55.92 -37.35
N PRO A 47 -18.90 -56.91 -36.67
CA PRO A 47 -18.58 -56.80 -35.27
C PRO A 47 -17.55 -55.69 -35.03
N HIS A 48 -17.55 -55.15 -33.82
CA HIS A 48 -16.55 -54.18 -33.38
C HIS A 48 -15.23 -54.87 -33.07
N THR A 49 -14.13 -54.14 -33.25
CA THR A 49 -12.76 -54.58 -32.95
C THR A 49 -12.24 -54.02 -31.62
N HIS A 50 -13.14 -53.42 -30.84
CA HIS A 50 -12.88 -52.88 -29.52
C HIS A 50 -14.01 -53.30 -28.60
N GLU A 51 -13.71 -53.40 -27.31
CA GLU A 51 -14.75 -53.63 -26.32
C GLU A 51 -15.70 -52.43 -26.28
N GLY A 52 -17.00 -52.72 -26.20
CA GLY A 52 -18.02 -51.70 -26.01
C GLY A 52 -17.92 -51.24 -24.58
N ASN A 53 -17.23 -50.13 -24.34
CA ASN A 53 -17.25 -49.53 -23.02
C ASN A 53 -17.13 -48.01 -23.07
N ASP A 54 -17.99 -47.45 -22.22
CA ASP A 54 -18.24 -46.06 -21.86
C ASP A 54 -17.00 -45.24 -21.46
N ILE A 55 -15.78 -45.77 -21.50
CA ILE A 55 -14.58 -45.05 -21.06
C ILE A 55 -14.34 -43.82 -21.96
N GLY A 56 -14.62 -43.93 -23.26
CA GLY A 56 -14.53 -42.79 -24.18
C GLY A 56 -15.59 -41.73 -23.93
N SER A 57 -16.85 -42.11 -23.65
CA SER A 57 -17.97 -41.20 -23.36
C SER A 57 -17.82 -40.56 -21.97
N ILE A 58 -17.53 -41.36 -20.95
CA ILE A 58 -17.26 -40.92 -19.57
C ILE A 58 -16.08 -39.94 -19.52
N ASN A 59 -14.97 -40.22 -20.21
CA ASN A 59 -13.82 -39.31 -20.22
C ASN A 59 -14.13 -37.98 -20.94
N ILE A 60 -14.96 -38.01 -21.99
CA ILE A 60 -15.44 -36.81 -22.68
C ILE A 60 -16.37 -35.99 -21.78
N ASP A 61 -17.28 -36.65 -21.07
CA ASP A 61 -18.25 -35.99 -20.20
C ASP A 61 -17.60 -35.42 -18.94
N LEU A 62 -16.67 -36.16 -18.31
CA LEU A 62 -15.84 -35.65 -17.21
C LEU A 62 -15.04 -34.41 -17.65
N LYS A 63 -14.43 -34.44 -18.84
CA LYS A 63 -13.69 -33.31 -19.40
C LYS A 63 -14.61 -32.11 -19.65
N LYS A 64 -15.82 -32.32 -20.19
CA LYS A 64 -16.81 -31.27 -20.42
C LYS A 64 -17.32 -30.66 -19.11
N GLN A 65 -17.68 -31.49 -18.14
CA GLN A 65 -18.15 -31.04 -16.83
C GLN A 65 -17.07 -30.23 -16.12
N PHE A 66 -15.85 -30.74 -16.06
CA PHE A 66 -14.73 -30.05 -15.44
C PHE A 66 -14.42 -28.72 -16.13
N ARG A 67 -14.38 -28.69 -17.47
CA ARG A 67 -14.28 -27.44 -18.23
C ARG A 67 -15.42 -26.48 -17.90
N SER A 68 -16.67 -26.96 -17.80
CA SER A 68 -17.83 -26.11 -17.54
C SER A 68 -17.74 -25.43 -16.18
N VAL A 69 -17.31 -26.16 -15.13
CA VAL A 69 -17.10 -25.62 -13.78
C VAL A 69 -15.98 -24.59 -13.79
N LEU A 70 -14.84 -24.91 -14.42
CA LEU A 70 -13.71 -23.98 -14.52
C LEU A 70 -14.08 -22.69 -15.25
N VAL A 71 -14.80 -22.80 -16.37
CA VAL A 71 -15.29 -21.68 -17.15
C VAL A 71 -16.27 -20.83 -16.34
N GLU A 72 -17.20 -21.46 -15.62
CA GLU A 72 -18.21 -20.74 -14.83
C GLU A 72 -17.57 -20.01 -13.64
N ARG A 73 -16.67 -20.68 -12.91
CA ARG A 73 -15.88 -20.05 -11.84
C ARG A 73 -15.01 -18.92 -12.39
N ALA A 74 -14.39 -19.09 -13.56
CA ALA A 74 -13.55 -18.05 -14.16
C ALA A 74 -14.32 -16.77 -14.54
N LYS A 75 -15.62 -16.86 -14.85
CA LYS A 75 -16.48 -15.69 -15.11
C LYS A 75 -16.86 -14.95 -13.84
N ASN A 76 -17.14 -15.70 -12.78
CA ASN A 76 -17.78 -15.17 -11.56
C ASN A 76 -16.77 -14.83 -10.47
N GLU A 77 -15.57 -15.40 -10.51
CA GLU A 77 -14.50 -15.16 -9.52
C GLU A 77 -13.36 -14.35 -10.12
N THR A 78 -12.76 -13.47 -9.31
CA THR A 78 -11.59 -12.66 -9.68
C THR A 78 -10.25 -13.30 -9.32
N LYS A 79 -10.26 -14.49 -8.70
CA LYS A 79 -9.05 -15.26 -8.34
C LYS A 79 -8.14 -15.50 -9.57
N PRO A 80 -6.81 -15.68 -9.35
CA PRO A 80 -5.91 -16.15 -10.40
C PRO A 80 -6.46 -17.45 -11.02
N LEU A 81 -6.47 -17.53 -12.35
CA LEU A 81 -7.04 -18.68 -13.07
C LEU A 81 -6.41 -20.02 -12.64
N LYS A 82 -5.10 -19.98 -12.33
CA LYS A 82 -4.35 -21.14 -11.86
C LYS A 82 -4.84 -21.63 -10.49
N SER A 83 -5.15 -20.72 -9.58
CA SER A 83 -5.74 -21.06 -8.28
C SER A 83 -7.12 -21.71 -8.43
N ILE A 84 -7.97 -21.20 -9.32
CA ILE A 84 -9.28 -21.84 -9.62
C ILE A 84 -9.06 -23.26 -10.15
N TYR A 85 -8.12 -23.44 -11.08
CA TYR A 85 -7.80 -24.74 -11.64
C TYR A 85 -7.27 -25.72 -10.59
N ASP A 86 -6.35 -25.28 -9.73
CA ASP A 86 -5.73 -26.14 -8.72
C ASP A 86 -6.75 -26.54 -7.64
N GLU A 87 -7.61 -25.61 -7.19
CA GLU A 87 -8.72 -25.91 -6.28
C GLU A 87 -9.68 -26.95 -6.87
N GLU A 88 -10.09 -26.78 -8.14
CA GLU A 88 -10.96 -27.75 -8.80
C GLU A 88 -10.26 -29.06 -9.10
N SER A 89 -8.94 -29.04 -9.36
CA SER A 89 -8.15 -30.26 -9.56
C SER A 89 -8.07 -31.11 -8.30
N ILE A 90 -8.00 -30.47 -7.13
CA ILE A 90 -8.08 -31.16 -5.83
C ILE A 90 -9.47 -31.76 -5.63
N ARG A 91 -10.54 -31.02 -5.99
CA ARG A 91 -11.93 -31.49 -5.87
C ARG A 91 -12.27 -32.62 -6.85
N ASN A 92 -11.70 -32.59 -8.05
CA ASN A 92 -12.00 -33.51 -9.15
C ASN A 92 -10.71 -34.07 -9.80
N PRO A 93 -9.91 -34.90 -9.09
CA PRO A 93 -8.61 -35.36 -9.58
C PRO A 93 -8.68 -36.14 -10.90
N ASN A 94 -9.69 -37.01 -11.03
CA ASN A 94 -9.88 -37.84 -12.22
C ASN A 94 -10.13 -37.01 -13.49
N ALA A 95 -10.85 -35.88 -13.35
CA ALA A 95 -11.10 -34.99 -14.48
C ALA A 95 -9.88 -34.10 -14.81
N ALA A 96 -9.11 -33.70 -13.78
CA ALA A 96 -7.88 -32.92 -13.95
C ALA A 96 -6.78 -33.68 -14.70
N VAL A 97 -6.69 -35.01 -14.52
CA VAL A 97 -5.79 -35.88 -15.32
C VAL A 97 -6.15 -35.81 -16.82
N LEU A 98 -7.44 -35.64 -17.14
CA LEU A 98 -7.95 -35.63 -18.52
C LEU A 98 -7.99 -34.23 -19.17
N TYR A 99 -7.92 -33.15 -18.37
CA TYR A 99 -8.03 -31.77 -18.83
C TYR A 99 -6.95 -30.87 -18.25
N ALA A 100 -5.79 -30.89 -18.90
CA ALA A 100 -4.61 -30.17 -18.44
C ALA A 100 -4.76 -28.63 -18.44
N TRP A 101 -3.96 -28.01 -17.56
CA TRP A 101 -3.91 -26.56 -17.34
C TRP A 101 -3.84 -25.72 -18.62
N PRO A 102 -2.97 -25.96 -19.62
CA PRO A 102 -2.90 -25.09 -20.80
C PRO A 102 -4.22 -25.03 -21.60
N SER A 103 -4.97 -26.15 -21.64
CA SER A 103 -6.28 -26.21 -22.30
C SER A 103 -7.37 -25.51 -21.49
N ALA A 104 -7.33 -25.66 -20.16
CA ALA A 104 -8.21 -24.98 -19.24
C ALA A 104 -7.98 -23.47 -19.27
N GLU A 105 -6.72 -23.03 -19.17
CA GLU A 105 -6.31 -21.63 -19.11
C GLU A 105 -6.86 -20.84 -20.30
N SER A 106 -6.68 -21.32 -21.53
CA SER A 106 -7.19 -20.65 -22.73
C SER A 106 -8.71 -20.46 -22.66
N SER A 107 -9.43 -21.53 -22.28
CA SER A 107 -10.90 -21.52 -22.19
C SER A 107 -11.39 -20.58 -21.08
N MET A 108 -10.72 -20.60 -19.93
CA MET A 108 -11.03 -19.75 -18.79
C MET A 108 -10.70 -18.27 -19.07
N ARG A 109 -9.54 -17.98 -19.69
CA ARG A 109 -9.16 -16.62 -20.13
C ARG A 109 -10.19 -16.07 -21.12
N GLN A 110 -10.60 -16.87 -22.10
CA GLN A 110 -11.60 -16.46 -23.09
C GLN A 110 -12.96 -16.19 -22.44
N ALA A 111 -13.42 -17.08 -21.56
CA ALA A 111 -14.68 -16.90 -20.84
C ALA A 111 -14.66 -15.65 -19.96
N ARG A 112 -13.56 -15.45 -19.21
CA ARG A 112 -13.36 -14.27 -18.37
C ARG A 112 -13.32 -12.99 -19.20
N LYS A 113 -12.60 -12.98 -20.34
CA LYS A 113 -12.57 -11.83 -21.26
C LYS A 113 -13.95 -11.46 -21.83
N GLN A 114 -14.84 -12.44 -22.02
CA GLN A 114 -16.20 -12.20 -22.52
C GLN A 114 -17.18 -11.66 -21.45
N HIS A 115 -16.91 -11.89 -20.17
CA HIS A 115 -17.82 -11.53 -19.07
C HIS A 115 -17.30 -10.39 -18.18
N VAL A 116 -15.98 -10.20 -18.14
CA VAL A 116 -15.37 -9.07 -17.45
C VAL A 116 -15.44 -7.86 -18.38
N PRO A 117 -15.98 -6.72 -17.92
CA PRO A 117 -16.03 -5.52 -18.73
C PRO A 117 -14.62 -5.10 -19.16
N PRO A 118 -14.47 -4.50 -20.35
CA PRO A 118 -13.21 -3.88 -20.73
C PRO A 118 -12.79 -2.91 -19.62
N LEU A 119 -11.47 -2.86 -19.34
CA LEU A 119 -10.95 -1.91 -18.37
C LEU A 119 -11.22 -0.49 -18.89
N PRO A 120 -11.88 0.36 -18.09
CA PRO A 120 -12.05 1.75 -18.47
C PRO A 120 -10.69 2.42 -18.54
N SER A 121 -10.52 3.30 -19.52
CA SER A 121 -9.27 4.02 -19.77
C SER A 121 -9.12 5.26 -18.89
N THR A 122 -10.24 5.84 -18.43
CA THR A 122 -10.29 7.03 -17.59
C THR A 122 -11.17 6.83 -16.35
N LEU A 123 -10.97 7.66 -15.31
CA LEU A 123 -11.86 7.64 -14.14
C LEU A 123 -13.29 8.06 -14.49
N ARG A 124 -13.47 8.88 -15.54
CA ARG A 124 -14.80 9.19 -16.09
C ARG A 124 -15.51 7.96 -16.62
N GLU A 125 -14.84 7.16 -17.45
CA GLU A 125 -15.42 5.91 -17.99
C GLU A 125 -15.72 4.92 -16.87
N LEU A 126 -14.86 4.84 -15.85
CA LEU A 126 -15.13 4.05 -14.65
C LEU A 126 -16.39 4.53 -13.93
N GLY A 127 -16.52 5.84 -13.70
CA GLY A 127 -17.71 6.43 -13.08
C GLY A 127 -18.99 6.12 -13.85
N GLN A 128 -18.98 6.31 -15.17
CA GLN A 128 -20.11 5.99 -16.05
C GLN A 128 -20.47 4.50 -16.04
N TYR A 129 -19.47 3.62 -16.04
CA TYR A 129 -19.69 2.19 -15.89
C TYR A 129 -20.34 1.85 -14.55
N LEU A 130 -19.88 2.46 -13.45
CA LEU A 130 -20.40 2.23 -12.11
C LEU A 130 -21.80 2.81 -11.91
N ASP A 131 -22.15 3.94 -12.54
CA ASP A 131 -23.51 4.49 -12.54
C ASP A 131 -24.52 3.48 -13.15
N LEU A 132 -24.15 2.80 -14.23
CA LEU A 132 -24.96 1.75 -14.85
C LEU A 132 -24.98 0.44 -14.03
N ASN A 133 -23.98 0.23 -13.18
CA ASN A 133 -23.76 -1.01 -12.42
C ASN A 133 -23.67 -0.72 -10.91
N ILE A 134 -24.51 0.18 -10.41
CA ILE A 134 -24.42 0.72 -9.04
C ILE A 134 -24.43 -0.36 -7.94
N ASN A 135 -25.13 -1.46 -8.19
CA ASN A 135 -25.27 -2.59 -7.27
C ASN A 135 -24.22 -3.69 -7.46
N LYS A 136 -23.22 -3.50 -8.32
CA LYS A 136 -22.18 -4.52 -8.56
C LYS A 136 -21.35 -4.80 -7.31
N TYR A 137 -21.02 -3.75 -6.56
CA TYR A 137 -20.32 -3.83 -5.28
C TYR A 137 -21.24 -3.27 -4.21
N GLN A 138 -21.59 -4.11 -3.23
CA GLN A 138 -22.50 -3.76 -2.16
C GLN A 138 -21.89 -4.04 -0.79
N CYS A 139 -22.24 -3.20 0.17
CA CYS A 139 -21.93 -3.36 1.57
C CYS A 139 -23.22 -3.11 2.35
N SER A 140 -23.62 -4.04 3.23
CA SER A 140 -24.90 -3.98 3.96
C SER A 140 -26.13 -3.76 3.05
N ASN A 141 -26.15 -4.42 1.89
CA ASN A 141 -27.19 -4.28 0.85
C ASN A 141 -27.33 -2.87 0.24
N GLN A 142 -26.35 -1.99 0.47
CA GLN A 142 -26.28 -0.66 -0.15
C GLN A 142 -25.12 -0.60 -1.15
N PRO A 143 -25.23 0.25 -2.20
CA PRO A 143 -24.12 0.50 -3.12
C PRO A 143 -22.86 0.96 -2.38
N PHE A 144 -21.74 0.27 -2.63
CA PHE A 144 -20.43 0.68 -2.14
C PHE A 144 -19.90 1.89 -2.91
N TYR A 145 -20.14 1.91 -4.22
CA TYR A 145 -19.89 3.07 -5.07
C TYR A 145 -20.85 4.22 -4.72
N GLN A 146 -20.31 5.44 -4.59
CA GLN A 146 -21.06 6.62 -4.17
C GLN A 146 -21.35 7.59 -5.30
N GLU A 147 -20.31 8.01 -6.00
CA GLU A 147 -20.37 8.90 -7.16
C GLU A 147 -18.98 9.06 -7.79
N TRP A 148 -18.96 9.58 -9.01
CA TRP A 148 -17.78 10.18 -9.62
C TRP A 148 -17.87 11.70 -9.55
N ILE A 149 -16.75 12.36 -9.32
CA ILE A 149 -16.64 13.76 -8.93
C ILE A 149 -15.70 14.46 -9.88
N VAL A 150 -16.15 15.58 -10.44
CA VAL A 150 -15.32 16.47 -11.26
C VAL A 150 -14.97 17.70 -10.43
N ASP A 151 -13.69 17.99 -10.28
CA ASP A 151 -13.24 19.22 -9.64
C ASP A 151 -13.32 20.43 -10.59
N ARG A 152 -12.95 21.61 -10.08
CA ARG A 152 -12.99 22.86 -10.87
C ARG A 152 -11.97 22.90 -12.01
N ASP A 153 -10.94 22.07 -11.95
CA ASP A 153 -9.86 21.99 -12.93
C ASP A 153 -10.10 20.85 -13.94
N GLY A 154 -11.30 20.22 -13.88
CA GLY A 154 -11.71 19.16 -14.80
C GLY A 154 -11.13 17.78 -14.47
N LYS A 155 -10.53 17.56 -13.30
CA LYS A 155 -10.02 16.25 -12.87
C LYS A 155 -11.12 15.39 -12.29
N PHE A 156 -11.12 14.11 -12.66
CA PHE A 156 -12.10 13.13 -12.22
C PHE A 156 -11.63 12.37 -10.97
N ASN A 157 -12.57 12.05 -10.10
CA ASN A 157 -12.35 11.29 -8.88
C ASN A 157 -13.52 10.32 -8.69
N VAL A 158 -13.31 9.16 -8.07
CA VAL A 158 -14.36 8.15 -7.87
C VAL A 158 -14.41 7.73 -6.41
N MET A 159 -15.56 7.92 -5.76
CA MET A 159 -15.74 7.72 -4.32
C MET A 159 -16.47 6.41 -4.01
N PHE A 160 -15.96 5.70 -3.01
CA PHE A 160 -16.53 4.47 -2.47
C PHE A 160 -16.62 4.58 -0.94
N ALA A 161 -17.74 4.16 -0.37
CA ALA A 161 -17.99 4.19 1.08
C ALA A 161 -19.23 3.34 1.42
N CYS A 162 -19.41 3.03 2.71
CA CYS A 162 -20.61 2.37 3.20
C CYS A 162 -21.30 3.28 4.24
N HIS A 163 -22.56 3.67 3.98
CA HIS A 163 -23.35 4.51 4.88
C HIS A 163 -23.54 3.85 6.25
N ASP A 164 -23.89 2.56 6.28
CA ASP A 164 -24.16 1.85 7.54
C ASP A 164 -22.90 1.71 8.39
N LEU A 165 -21.74 1.46 7.76
CA LEU A 165 -20.46 1.43 8.47
C LEU A 165 -20.14 2.79 9.08
N ILE A 166 -20.20 3.87 8.30
CA ILE A 166 -19.93 5.23 8.75
C ILE A 166 -20.86 5.59 9.92
N ASN A 167 -22.16 5.37 9.75
CA ASN A 167 -23.14 5.68 10.79
C ASN A 167 -22.92 4.86 12.06
N SER A 168 -22.53 3.59 11.95
CA SER A 168 -22.19 2.77 13.12
C SER A 168 -20.97 3.33 13.85
N VAL A 169 -19.90 3.69 13.13
CA VAL A 169 -18.68 4.24 13.75
C VAL A 169 -18.96 5.58 14.44
N VAL A 170 -19.75 6.45 13.80
CA VAL A 170 -20.15 7.73 14.39
C VAL A 170 -21.06 7.52 15.61
N HIS A 171 -22.00 6.57 15.55
CA HIS A 171 -22.89 6.26 16.67
C HIS A 171 -22.13 5.74 17.89
N GLU A 172 -21.09 4.94 17.68
CA GLU A 172 -20.19 4.44 18.73
C GLU A 172 -19.19 5.50 19.24
N GLY A 173 -19.27 6.74 18.73
CA GLY A 173 -18.50 7.88 19.23
C GLY A 173 -17.19 8.17 18.49
N GLY A 174 -17.01 7.69 17.25
CA GLY A 174 -15.85 8.02 16.44
C GLY A 174 -15.84 9.48 15.98
N THR A 175 -15.03 10.34 16.63
CA THR A 175 -14.91 11.78 16.32
C THR A 175 -13.52 12.22 15.86
N GLU A 176 -12.52 11.35 15.92
CA GLU A 176 -11.18 11.62 15.43
C GLU A 176 -11.06 11.06 14.01
N LEU A 177 -10.68 11.91 13.05
CA LEU A 177 -10.56 11.57 11.64
C LEU A 177 -9.09 11.58 11.22
N HIS A 178 -8.70 10.57 10.47
CA HIS A 178 -7.39 10.49 9.84
C HIS A 178 -7.58 10.41 8.33
N ALA A 179 -6.71 11.06 7.56
CA ALA A 179 -6.74 10.92 6.11
C ALA A 179 -5.33 10.90 5.53
N ASP A 180 -5.15 10.08 4.49
CA ASP A 180 -3.86 9.91 3.82
C ASP A 180 -4.04 9.38 2.39
N GLY A 181 -3.05 9.63 1.54
CA GLY A 181 -3.01 9.16 0.16
C GLY A 181 -1.97 8.06 -0.02
N THR A 182 -2.30 7.02 -0.78
CA THR A 182 -1.34 5.98 -1.17
C THR A 182 -1.22 5.82 -2.68
N PHE A 183 0.03 5.74 -3.16
CA PHE A 183 0.37 5.67 -4.58
C PHE A 183 0.66 4.24 -5.06
N LYS A 184 0.94 3.32 -4.12
CA LYS A 184 1.58 2.04 -4.42
C LYS A 184 0.64 0.88 -4.68
N VAL A 185 -0.65 1.09 -4.43
CA VAL A 185 -1.68 0.05 -4.48
C VAL A 185 -2.81 0.41 -5.44
N VAL A 186 -2.57 1.36 -6.35
CA VAL A 186 -3.56 1.82 -7.31
C VAL A 186 -3.53 0.97 -8.60
N PRO A 187 -4.67 0.73 -9.25
CA PRO A 187 -4.70 0.10 -10.56
C PRO A 187 -3.92 0.92 -11.61
N SER A 188 -3.17 0.28 -12.50
CA SER A 188 -2.49 0.99 -13.60
C SER A 188 -3.44 1.51 -14.68
N ASN A 189 -4.67 1.00 -14.73
CA ASN A 189 -5.67 1.42 -15.71
C ASN A 189 -7.08 1.32 -15.09
N PRO A 190 -7.87 2.41 -15.03
CA PRO A 190 -7.58 3.76 -15.53
C PRO A 190 -6.44 4.45 -14.77
N HIS A 191 -5.76 5.39 -15.43
CA HIS A 191 -4.70 6.18 -14.78
C HIS A 191 -5.30 6.96 -13.60
N CYS A 192 -4.84 6.64 -12.39
CA CYS A 192 -5.18 7.37 -11.18
C CYS A 192 -3.89 7.70 -10.43
N ARG A 193 -3.80 8.93 -9.95
CA ARG A 193 -2.59 9.43 -9.29
C ARG A 193 -2.43 8.83 -7.90
N GLN A 194 -3.54 8.60 -7.19
CA GLN A 194 -3.55 8.06 -5.83
C GLN A 194 -4.89 7.44 -5.43
N LEU A 195 -4.84 6.61 -4.39
CA LEU A 195 -5.99 6.23 -3.57
C LEU A 195 -5.95 7.07 -2.29
N PHE A 196 -6.89 7.99 -2.13
CA PHE A 196 -7.08 8.77 -0.91
C PHE A 196 -8.07 8.05 0.02
N ILE A 197 -7.71 7.92 1.30
CA ILE A 197 -8.47 7.12 2.26
C ILE A 197 -8.78 7.96 3.49
N ILE A 198 -10.05 7.95 3.91
CA ILE A 198 -10.52 8.59 5.14
C ILE A 198 -10.81 7.49 6.16
N HIS A 199 -10.28 7.68 7.36
CA HIS A 199 -10.46 6.82 8.51
C HIS A 199 -11.17 7.57 9.64
N LEU A 200 -12.00 6.86 10.39
CA LEU A 200 -12.44 7.29 11.72
C LEU A 200 -11.81 6.40 12.78
N ILE A 201 -11.41 7.01 13.89
CA ILE A 201 -10.84 6.30 15.03
C ILE A 201 -11.95 5.95 16.02
N LEU A 202 -12.08 4.67 16.35
CA LEU A 202 -13.04 4.15 17.32
C LEU A 202 -12.33 3.29 18.36
N GLN A 203 -12.39 3.68 19.64
CA GLN A 203 -11.75 2.94 20.75
C GLN A 203 -10.28 2.55 20.47
N ASN A 204 -9.54 3.41 19.78
CA ASN A 204 -8.15 3.24 19.28
C ASN A 204 -7.95 2.39 18.02
N HIS A 205 -9.03 1.87 17.44
CA HIS A 205 -8.98 1.19 16.15
C HIS A 205 -9.16 2.20 15.00
N SER A 206 -8.43 2.01 13.91
CA SER A 206 -8.52 2.84 12.71
C SER A 206 -9.44 2.18 11.69
N ILE A 207 -10.61 2.76 11.45
CA ILE A 207 -11.61 2.17 10.57
C ILE A 207 -11.61 2.95 9.25
N PRO A 208 -11.18 2.35 8.12
CA PRO A 208 -11.28 2.99 6.81
C PRO A 208 -12.77 3.09 6.43
N ILE A 209 -13.25 4.31 6.26
CA ILE A 209 -14.67 4.57 6.01
C ILE A 209 -14.96 5.05 4.59
N CYS A 210 -13.97 5.61 3.90
CA CYS A 210 -14.12 6.10 2.54
C CYS A 210 -12.82 5.96 1.75
N PHE A 211 -12.97 5.56 0.49
CA PHE A 211 -11.90 5.37 -0.47
C PHE A 211 -12.19 6.22 -1.69
N VAL A 212 -11.20 6.95 -2.19
CA VAL A 212 -11.34 7.81 -3.36
C VAL A 212 -10.18 7.58 -4.33
N LEU A 213 -10.49 7.10 -5.53
CA LEU A 213 -9.53 7.12 -6.64
C LEU A 213 -9.47 8.54 -7.20
N MET A 214 -8.29 9.15 -7.25
CA MET A 214 -8.13 10.55 -7.65
C MET A 214 -7.18 10.69 -8.85
N GLU A 215 -7.54 11.51 -9.83
CA GLU A 215 -6.65 11.87 -10.95
C GLU A 215 -5.57 12.87 -10.54
N ALA A 216 -5.80 13.67 -9.51
CA ALA A 216 -4.85 14.70 -9.06
C ALA A 216 -4.85 14.86 -7.54
N LYS A 217 -3.70 15.29 -7.00
CA LYS A 217 -3.48 15.63 -5.59
C LYS A 217 -3.47 17.15 -5.37
N THR A 218 -4.40 17.86 -6.02
CA THR A 218 -4.48 19.32 -5.90
C THR A 218 -5.45 19.70 -4.78
N GLU A 219 -5.27 20.90 -4.23
CA GLU A 219 -6.24 21.50 -3.29
C GLU A 219 -7.67 21.50 -3.88
N ALA A 220 -7.80 21.77 -5.18
CA ALA A 220 -9.06 21.74 -5.89
C ALA A 220 -9.73 20.37 -5.85
N SER A 221 -8.98 19.29 -6.15
CA SER A 221 -9.49 17.92 -6.10
C SER A 221 -9.89 17.54 -4.68
N TYR A 222 -9.01 17.77 -3.68
CA TYR A 222 -9.32 17.45 -2.28
C TYR A 222 -10.54 18.21 -1.77
N LYS A 223 -10.61 19.52 -2.00
CA LYS A 223 -11.74 20.34 -1.58
C LYS A 223 -13.04 19.81 -2.17
N LYS A 224 -13.06 19.49 -3.46
CA LYS A 224 -14.27 18.98 -4.10
C LYS A 224 -14.67 17.62 -3.55
N VAL A 225 -13.71 16.70 -3.37
CA VAL A 225 -13.95 15.38 -2.78
C VAL A 225 -14.53 15.52 -1.37
N LEU A 226 -13.95 16.38 -0.53
CA LEU A 226 -14.38 16.59 0.84
C LEU A 226 -15.76 17.29 0.93
N GLU A 227 -16.08 18.22 0.03
CA GLU A 227 -17.42 18.81 -0.09
C GLU A 227 -18.48 17.74 -0.37
N ARG A 228 -18.21 16.85 -1.34
CA ARG A 228 -19.12 15.76 -1.70
C ARG A 228 -19.24 14.74 -0.57
N PHE A 229 -18.12 14.39 0.06
CA PHE A 229 -18.10 13.51 1.23
C PHE A 229 -18.96 14.07 2.36
N LYS A 230 -18.77 15.33 2.75
CA LYS A 230 -19.57 15.99 3.81
C LYS A 230 -21.06 16.07 3.47
N MET A 231 -21.40 16.27 2.20
CA MET A 231 -22.79 16.29 1.74
C MET A 231 -23.46 14.92 1.85
N LYS A 232 -22.76 13.84 1.47
CA LYS A 232 -23.28 12.47 1.58
C LYS A 232 -23.29 11.94 3.02
N PHE A 233 -22.31 12.35 3.83
CA PHE A 233 -22.12 11.86 5.19
C PHE A 233 -22.12 12.99 6.23
N PRO A 234 -23.24 13.75 6.37
CA PRO A 234 -23.32 14.92 7.24
C PRO A 234 -23.23 14.61 8.75
N SER A 235 -23.35 13.33 9.11
CA SER A 235 -23.14 12.81 10.47
C SER A 235 -21.66 12.80 10.87
N VAL A 236 -20.73 12.76 9.92
CA VAL A 236 -19.29 12.80 10.18
C VAL A 236 -18.90 14.22 10.56
N ARG A 237 -18.75 14.47 11.86
CA ARG A 237 -18.39 15.76 12.44
C ARG A 237 -17.14 15.60 13.30
N PRO A 238 -15.96 15.52 12.67
CA PRO A 238 -14.73 15.29 13.41
C PRO A 238 -14.41 16.48 14.32
N SER A 239 -13.99 16.21 15.55
CA SER A 239 -13.45 17.22 16.47
C SER A 239 -11.96 17.45 16.24
N THR A 240 -11.27 16.39 15.79
CA THR A 240 -9.84 16.34 15.53
C THR A 240 -9.58 15.68 14.19
N ILE A 241 -8.70 16.27 13.38
CA ILE A 241 -8.28 15.76 12.08
C ILE A 241 -6.76 15.62 12.07
N MET A 242 -6.25 14.42 11.81
CA MET A 242 -4.82 14.13 11.64
C MET A 242 -4.52 13.83 10.18
N ILE A 243 -3.65 14.62 9.57
CA ILE A 243 -3.21 14.48 8.18
C ILE A 243 -1.69 14.59 8.08
N ASP A 244 -1.15 14.36 6.89
CA ASP A 244 0.25 14.64 6.59
C ASP A 244 0.51 16.16 6.43
N PHE A 245 1.65 16.52 5.84
CA PHE A 245 2.04 17.92 5.61
C PHE A 245 1.64 18.45 4.23
N GLU A 246 0.74 17.77 3.51
CA GLU A 246 0.31 18.23 2.20
C GLU A 246 -0.53 19.52 2.33
N THR A 247 0.01 20.64 1.85
CA THR A 247 -0.63 21.96 1.95
C THR A 247 -2.02 21.99 1.34
N GLY A 248 -2.19 21.37 0.16
CA GLY A 248 -3.48 21.32 -0.52
C GLY A 248 -4.53 20.54 0.27
N LEU A 249 -4.14 19.43 0.90
CA LEU A 249 -5.02 18.64 1.75
C LEU A 249 -5.41 19.41 3.02
N ARG A 250 -4.43 20.06 3.66
CA ARG A 250 -4.66 20.90 4.85
C ARG A 250 -5.64 22.04 4.55
N ASN A 251 -5.40 22.80 3.49
CA ASN A 251 -6.27 23.91 3.09
C ASN A 251 -7.70 23.43 2.81
N ALA A 252 -7.85 22.28 2.16
CA ALA A 252 -9.15 21.68 1.89
C ALA A 252 -9.89 21.30 3.19
N PHE A 253 -9.22 20.63 4.14
CA PHE A 253 -9.84 20.32 5.43
C PHE A 253 -10.19 21.58 6.23
N THR A 254 -9.32 22.59 6.27
CA THR A 254 -9.59 23.87 6.95
C THR A 254 -10.83 24.55 6.37
N ALA A 255 -11.01 24.51 5.05
CA ALA A 255 -12.18 25.09 4.41
C ALA A 255 -13.48 24.31 4.69
N ILE A 256 -13.42 22.96 4.74
CA ILE A 256 -14.62 22.11 4.83
C ILE A 256 -15.02 21.80 6.28
N TYR A 257 -14.07 21.70 7.20
CA TYR A 257 -14.28 21.46 8.63
C TYR A 257 -13.59 22.54 9.48
N PRO A 258 -14.03 23.81 9.40
CA PRO A 258 -13.38 24.91 10.11
C PRO A 258 -13.48 24.78 11.64
N GLU A 259 -14.45 24.03 12.14
CA GLU A 259 -14.66 23.76 13.58
C GLU A 259 -13.71 22.68 14.13
N ALA A 260 -13.05 21.91 13.27
CA ALA A 260 -12.19 20.80 13.68
C ALA A 260 -10.76 21.29 13.94
N ASN A 261 -10.12 20.73 14.96
CA ASN A 261 -8.69 20.96 15.19
C ASN A 261 -7.88 20.10 14.21
N ILE A 262 -7.13 20.74 13.32
CA ILE A 262 -6.32 20.06 12.30
C ILE A 262 -4.87 19.98 12.77
N PHE A 263 -4.37 18.76 12.87
CA PHE A 263 -2.99 18.45 13.23
C PHE A 263 -2.27 17.78 12.08
N SER A 264 -0.99 18.12 11.94
CA SER A 264 -0.08 17.43 11.04
C SER A 264 0.70 16.36 11.80
N CYS A 265 0.88 15.21 11.15
CA CYS A 265 1.49 14.03 11.73
C CYS A 265 2.95 14.27 12.18
N TRP A 266 3.23 14.12 13.47
CA TRP A 266 4.56 14.30 14.05
C TRP A 266 5.62 13.37 13.45
N PHE A 267 5.24 12.18 12.99
CA PHE A 267 6.14 11.28 12.28
C PHE A 267 6.59 11.86 10.94
N HIS A 268 5.66 12.39 10.14
CA HIS A 268 5.97 13.06 8.88
C HIS A 268 6.80 14.35 9.07
N TYR A 269 6.64 15.03 10.20
CA TYR A 269 7.52 16.14 10.58
C TYR A 269 8.95 15.69 10.80
N ILE A 270 9.15 14.63 11.58
CA ILE A 270 10.48 14.06 11.85
C ILE A 270 11.13 13.58 10.55
N GLN A 271 10.37 12.90 9.68
CA GLN A 271 10.86 12.50 8.35
C GLN A 271 11.27 13.70 7.51
N SER A 272 10.48 14.77 7.49
CA SER A 272 10.81 16.00 6.76
C SER A 272 12.08 16.66 7.30
N LEU A 273 12.26 16.68 8.62
CA LEU A 273 13.49 17.14 9.26
C LEU A 273 14.71 16.33 8.79
N GLN A 274 14.61 15.00 8.75
CA GLN A 274 15.67 14.12 8.29
C GLN A 274 15.99 14.30 6.79
N LYS A 275 14.96 14.37 5.94
CA LYS A 275 15.12 14.65 4.51
C LYS A 275 15.87 15.95 4.28
N ASN A 276 15.55 16.99 5.05
CA ASN A 276 16.25 18.27 4.98
C ASN A 276 17.71 18.17 5.45
N ILE A 277 18.00 17.44 6.53
CA ILE A 277 19.38 17.18 6.98
C ILE A 277 20.18 16.50 5.88
N LYS A 278 19.61 15.49 5.22
CA LYS A 278 20.24 14.76 4.11
C LYS A 278 20.46 15.67 2.90
N LYS A 279 19.43 16.39 2.45
CA LYS A 279 19.46 17.30 1.29
C LYS A 279 20.51 18.40 1.43
N LEU A 280 20.75 18.86 2.66
CA LEU A 280 21.75 19.87 2.97
C LEU A 280 23.15 19.30 3.26
N GLY A 281 23.33 17.97 3.21
CA GLY A 281 24.62 17.32 3.44
C GLY A 281 25.08 17.26 4.90
N TYR A 282 24.16 17.45 5.87
CA TYR A 282 24.49 17.47 7.29
C TYR A 282 24.47 16.09 7.97
N THR A 283 24.17 15.01 7.26
CA THR A 283 24.04 13.65 7.85
C THR A 283 25.27 13.26 8.68
N ARG A 284 26.47 13.30 8.09
CA ARG A 284 27.73 12.96 8.77
C ARG A 284 27.99 13.88 9.97
N TYR A 285 27.79 15.19 9.79
CA TYR A 285 27.96 16.18 10.85
C TYR A 285 27.05 15.90 12.05
N VAL A 286 25.77 15.57 11.82
CA VAL A 286 24.82 15.22 12.88
C VAL A 286 25.17 13.90 13.57
N LYS A 287 25.72 12.91 12.84
CA LYS A 287 26.18 11.65 13.42
C LYS A 287 27.39 11.84 14.34
N GLU A 288 28.38 12.61 13.88
CA GLU A 288 29.67 12.76 14.56
C GLU A 288 29.64 13.84 15.67
N ASN A 289 28.73 14.81 15.60
CA ASN A 289 28.63 15.90 16.58
C ASN A 289 27.41 15.73 17.51
N MET A 290 27.68 15.39 18.77
CA MET A 290 26.64 15.19 19.80
C MET A 290 25.78 16.43 20.04
N ALA A 291 26.35 17.64 19.97
CA ALA A 291 25.58 18.87 20.14
C ALA A 291 24.68 19.15 18.92
N ALA A 292 25.14 18.84 17.72
CA ALA A 292 24.32 18.90 16.51
C ALA A 292 23.17 17.87 16.56
N LYS A 293 23.47 16.63 16.99
CA LYS A 293 22.45 15.59 17.24
C LYS A 293 21.41 16.07 18.26
N MET A 294 21.85 16.71 19.34
CA MET A 294 20.94 17.29 20.34
C MET A 294 20.07 18.40 19.75
N CYS A 295 20.60 19.30 18.92
CA CYS A 295 19.80 20.32 18.25
C CYS A 295 18.69 19.71 17.38
N VAL A 296 18.99 18.65 16.62
CA VAL A 296 18.01 17.93 15.81
C VAL A 296 16.94 17.29 16.70
N LYS A 297 17.33 16.65 17.81
CA LYS A 297 16.41 16.06 18.77
C LYS A 297 15.49 17.09 19.43
N MET A 298 16.03 18.23 19.85
CA MET A 298 15.22 19.34 20.38
C MET A 298 14.29 19.91 19.31
N THR A 299 14.74 19.99 18.06
CA THR A 299 13.91 20.41 16.92
C THR A 299 12.75 19.45 16.69
N ALA A 300 12.98 18.14 16.82
CA ALA A 300 11.92 17.13 16.78
C ALA A 300 10.90 17.32 17.93
N ALA A 301 11.36 17.75 19.11
CA ALA A 301 10.52 17.98 20.28
C ALA A 301 9.74 19.31 20.26
N LEU A 302 10.07 20.26 19.38
CA LEU A 302 9.33 21.54 19.25
C LEU A 302 7.84 21.34 19.03
N ALA A 303 7.47 20.32 18.26
CA ALA A 303 6.08 19.95 17.99
C ALA A 303 5.27 19.62 19.24
N LEU A 304 5.93 19.31 20.36
CA LEU A 304 5.28 18.95 21.62
C LEU A 304 4.98 20.17 22.50
N LEU A 305 5.55 21.34 22.16
CA LEU A 305 5.26 22.59 22.83
C LEU A 305 3.90 23.16 22.40
N PRO A 306 3.23 23.92 23.28
CA PRO A 306 2.12 24.78 22.87
C PRO A 306 2.54 25.70 21.73
N GLU A 307 1.63 25.98 20.79
CA GLU A 307 1.91 26.79 19.60
C GLU A 307 2.62 28.12 19.91
N HIS A 308 2.13 28.85 20.91
CA HIS A 308 2.67 30.13 21.36
C HIS A 308 4.09 30.05 21.99
N GLN A 309 4.59 28.84 22.28
CA GLN A 309 5.93 28.61 22.85
C GLN A 309 6.93 28.04 21.85
N ILE A 310 6.50 27.66 20.64
CA ILE A 310 7.37 27.05 19.62
C ILE A 310 8.49 28.01 19.22
N GLU A 311 8.16 29.28 18.98
CA GLU A 311 9.15 30.28 18.56
C GLU A 311 10.21 30.51 19.65
N MET A 312 9.78 30.61 20.91
CA MET A 312 10.70 30.72 22.06
C MET A 312 11.57 29.47 22.20
N GLY A 313 10.99 28.28 22.05
CA GLY A 313 11.75 27.03 22.06
C GLY A 313 12.76 26.92 20.92
N PHE A 314 12.43 27.45 19.74
CA PHE A 314 13.37 27.48 18.63
C PHE A 314 14.53 28.45 18.89
N GLU A 315 14.28 29.58 19.56
CA GLU A 315 15.33 30.49 19.98
C GLU A 315 16.26 29.85 21.03
N ASP A 316 15.71 29.09 21.99
CA ASP A 316 16.50 28.30 22.94
C ASP A 316 17.44 27.30 22.24
N ILE A 317 16.98 26.68 21.14
CA ILE A 317 17.80 25.78 20.31
C ILE A 317 18.92 26.56 19.61
N LYS A 318 18.65 27.75 19.08
CA LYS A 318 19.69 28.60 18.47
C LYS A 318 20.75 29.01 19.49
N MET A 319 20.33 29.42 20.68
CA MET A 319 21.25 29.77 21.77
C MET A 319 22.10 28.56 22.18
N TYR A 320 21.50 27.38 22.29
CA TYR A 320 22.24 26.13 22.55
C TYR A 320 23.24 25.82 21.43
N ALA A 321 22.84 25.97 20.17
CA ALA A 321 23.71 25.74 19.03
C ALA A 321 24.90 26.70 19.03
N GLN A 322 24.67 28.00 19.22
CA GLN A 322 25.73 29.00 19.33
C GLN A 322 26.72 28.69 20.46
N ALA A 323 26.20 28.36 21.65
CA ALA A 323 27.02 28.01 22.81
C ALA A 323 27.90 26.76 22.59
N ASN A 324 27.48 25.86 21.69
CA ASN A 324 28.19 24.62 21.37
C ASN A 324 28.87 24.65 19.98
N ASN A 325 29.00 25.82 19.36
CA ASN A 325 29.58 25.99 18.01
C ASN A 325 28.93 25.10 16.94
N VAL A 326 27.61 24.93 17.02
CA VAL A 326 26.80 24.19 16.05
C VAL A 326 26.25 25.13 15.00
N GLN A 327 26.43 24.80 13.72
CA GLN A 327 25.82 25.54 12.62
C GLN A 327 24.39 25.05 12.37
N LEU A 328 23.41 25.93 12.56
CA LEU A 328 22.01 25.67 12.21
C LEU A 328 21.63 26.25 10.84
N PRO A 329 20.69 25.61 10.11
CA PRO A 329 20.10 26.19 8.91
C PRO A 329 19.32 27.48 9.22
N ARG A 330 19.27 28.40 8.24
CA ARG A 330 18.70 29.76 8.39
C ARG A 330 17.17 29.81 8.52
N LYS A 331 16.44 28.76 8.11
CA LYS A 331 14.97 28.71 8.13
C LYS A 331 14.50 27.84 9.31
N GLY A 332 13.74 28.43 10.23
CA GLY A 332 13.10 27.71 11.34
C GLY A 332 11.87 26.92 10.86
N PRO A 333 11.36 26.00 11.69
CA PRO A 333 10.19 25.21 11.34
C PRO A 333 8.95 26.11 11.20
N GLU A 334 8.08 25.77 10.25
CA GLU A 334 6.71 26.31 10.25
C GLU A 334 6.03 25.91 11.57
N CYS A 335 5.32 26.85 12.21
CA CYS A 335 4.70 26.64 13.51
C CYS A 335 3.66 25.51 13.40
N PHE A 336 4.02 24.31 13.84
CA PHE A 336 3.08 23.20 13.96
C PHE A 336 3.24 22.58 15.35
N THR A 337 2.11 22.22 15.95
CA THR A 337 2.08 21.60 17.26
C THR A 337 1.20 20.36 17.22
N VAL A 338 1.54 19.37 18.02
CA VAL A 338 0.71 18.22 18.40
C VAL A 338 0.56 18.18 19.93
N HIS A 339 0.75 19.34 20.58
CA HIS A 339 0.64 19.51 22.01
C HIS A 339 -0.74 19.10 22.53
N GLY A 340 -0.75 18.46 23.69
CA GLY A 340 -1.97 17.98 24.33
C GLY A 340 -2.70 16.84 23.59
N GLN A 341 -2.27 16.47 22.37
CA GLN A 341 -2.99 15.45 21.61
C GLN A 341 -2.74 14.06 22.19
N PRO A 342 -3.75 13.19 22.34
CA PRO A 342 -3.52 11.80 22.69
C PRO A 342 -2.75 11.09 21.57
N ARG A 343 -3.12 11.35 20.31
CA ARG A 343 -2.47 10.81 19.11
C ARG A 343 -1.70 11.90 18.37
N ARG A 344 -0.42 11.63 18.07
CA ARG A 344 0.50 12.56 17.40
C ARG A 344 0.92 12.09 16.01
N THR A 345 0.66 10.83 15.66
CA THR A 345 1.08 10.21 14.40
C THR A 345 -0.10 9.53 13.71
N ASN A 346 0.00 9.35 12.39
CA ASN A 346 -0.97 8.62 11.56
C ASN A 346 -0.51 7.18 11.23
N ASN A 347 0.35 6.57 12.06
CA ASN A 347 0.94 5.24 11.82
C ASN A 347 -0.11 4.14 11.57
N ASN A 348 -1.32 4.31 12.10
CA ASN A 348 -2.46 3.44 11.86
C ASN A 348 -2.90 3.41 10.40
N VAL A 349 -2.80 4.54 9.70
CA VAL A 349 -3.12 4.64 8.27
C VAL A 349 -2.00 4.00 7.44
N GLU A 350 -0.74 4.20 7.83
CA GLU A 350 0.39 3.55 7.17
C GLU A 350 0.39 2.03 7.33
N SER A 351 0.08 1.53 8.53
CA SER A 351 -0.12 0.10 8.76
C SER A 351 -1.27 -0.47 7.90
N PHE A 352 -2.33 0.32 7.71
CA PHE A 352 -3.40 -0.04 6.79
C PHE A 352 -2.92 -0.06 5.32
N HIS A 353 -2.09 0.89 4.90
CA HIS A 353 -1.46 0.87 3.58
C HIS A 353 -0.58 -0.37 3.36
N SER A 354 0.22 -0.77 4.36
CA SER A 354 0.98 -2.04 4.32
C SER A 354 0.06 -3.25 4.20
N SER A 355 -1.04 -3.27 4.96
CA SER A 355 -2.05 -4.34 4.88
C SER A 355 -2.73 -4.39 3.51
N LEU A 356 -2.98 -3.25 2.88
CA LEU A 356 -3.48 -3.17 1.50
C LEU A 356 -2.48 -3.79 0.52
N LYS A 357 -1.19 -3.43 0.60
CA LYS A 357 -0.14 -4.03 -0.25
C LYS A 357 -0.11 -5.55 -0.12
N GLN A 358 -0.16 -6.08 1.10
CA GLN A 358 -0.19 -7.51 1.36
C GLN A 358 -1.47 -8.17 0.83
N THR A 359 -2.62 -7.51 0.95
CA THR A 359 -3.91 -8.01 0.45
C THR A 359 -3.91 -8.11 -1.08
N PHE A 360 -3.37 -7.11 -1.77
CA PHE A 360 -3.34 -7.10 -3.22
C PHE A 360 -2.30 -8.04 -3.82
N GLN A 361 -1.21 -8.35 -3.09
CA GLN A 361 -0.09 -9.21 -3.51
C GLN A 361 0.65 -8.77 -4.78
N VAL A 362 0.18 -7.70 -5.43
CA VAL A 362 0.76 -7.08 -6.62
C VAL A 362 0.68 -5.56 -6.46
N LEU A 363 1.69 -4.85 -6.99
CA LEU A 363 1.77 -3.38 -6.93
C LEU A 363 0.61 -2.70 -7.67
N HIS A 364 0.19 -3.27 -8.81
CA HIS A 364 -0.89 -2.74 -9.62
C HIS A 364 -1.95 -3.80 -9.87
N PRO A 365 -2.91 -3.96 -8.95
CA PRO A 365 -3.99 -4.92 -9.12
C PRO A 365 -4.86 -4.54 -10.31
N ASN A 366 -5.47 -5.56 -10.94
CA ASN A 366 -6.55 -5.33 -11.88
C ASN A 366 -7.66 -4.52 -11.20
N LEU A 367 -8.20 -3.50 -11.87
CA LEU A 367 -9.21 -2.59 -11.31
C LEU A 367 -10.41 -3.33 -10.68
N TRP A 368 -10.94 -4.36 -11.34
CA TRP A 368 -12.14 -5.05 -10.84
C TRP A 368 -11.84 -5.85 -9.57
N THR A 369 -10.67 -6.48 -9.52
CA THR A 369 -10.15 -7.17 -8.34
C THR A 369 -9.84 -6.18 -7.21
N PHE A 370 -9.29 -5.01 -7.56
CA PHE A 370 -9.03 -3.94 -6.61
C PHE A 370 -10.31 -3.46 -5.93
N LEU A 371 -11.35 -3.13 -6.70
CA LEU A 371 -12.64 -2.69 -6.17
C LEU A 371 -13.32 -3.75 -5.31
N GLU A 372 -13.21 -5.03 -5.69
CA GLU A 372 -13.74 -6.14 -4.89
C GLU A 372 -13.04 -6.24 -3.53
N HIS A 373 -11.71 -6.14 -3.49
CA HIS A 373 -10.96 -6.14 -2.24
C HIS A 373 -11.31 -4.95 -1.34
N LEU A 374 -11.45 -3.74 -1.89
CA LEU A 374 -11.89 -2.58 -1.10
C LEU A 374 -13.28 -2.79 -0.49
N ASN A 375 -14.21 -3.34 -1.27
CA ASN A 375 -15.54 -3.68 -0.77
C ASN A 375 -15.46 -4.73 0.36
N ASN A 376 -14.68 -5.79 0.16
CA ASN A 376 -14.48 -6.85 1.15
C ASN A 376 -13.82 -6.34 2.44
N ILE A 377 -12.86 -5.41 2.34
CA ILE A 377 -12.26 -4.75 3.50
C ILE A 377 -13.34 -3.98 4.27
N THR A 378 -14.15 -3.18 3.57
CA THR A 378 -15.26 -2.41 4.16
C THR A 378 -16.27 -3.32 4.87
N ILE A 379 -16.64 -4.45 4.25
CA ILE A 379 -17.52 -5.46 4.86
C ILE A 379 -16.92 -6.01 6.17
N LYS A 380 -15.62 -6.33 6.17
CA LYS A 380 -14.93 -6.83 7.38
C LYS A 380 -14.91 -5.81 8.52
N GLN A 381 -14.90 -4.52 8.22
CA GLN A 381 -14.93 -3.47 9.25
C GLN A 381 -16.23 -3.47 10.06
N HIS A 382 -17.36 -3.92 9.51
CA HIS A 382 -18.60 -4.06 10.29
C HIS A 382 -18.42 -5.04 11.47
N THR A 383 -17.73 -6.15 11.25
CA THR A 383 -17.43 -7.11 12.32
C THR A 383 -16.57 -6.49 13.40
N ILE A 384 -15.56 -5.69 13.01
CA ILE A 384 -14.68 -4.98 13.94
C ILE A 384 -15.47 -3.98 14.79
N VAL A 385 -16.35 -3.17 14.18
CA VAL A 385 -17.22 -2.23 14.90
C VAL A 385 -18.11 -2.97 15.90
N GLN A 386 -18.73 -4.08 15.49
CA GLN A 386 -19.56 -4.90 16.39
C GLN A 386 -18.78 -5.55 17.54
N GLN A 387 -17.52 -5.92 17.30
CA GLN A 387 -16.63 -6.42 18.35
C GLN A 387 -16.31 -5.31 19.35
N LEU A 388 -15.97 -4.11 18.87
CA LEU A 388 -15.66 -2.94 19.70
C LEU A 388 -16.86 -2.48 20.53
N SER A 389 -18.08 -2.45 19.97
CA SER A 389 -19.28 -2.07 20.72
C SER A 389 -19.63 -3.08 21.82
N ARG A 390 -19.14 -4.32 21.72
CA ARG A 390 -19.23 -5.36 22.77
C ARG A 390 -18.04 -5.37 23.73
N GLY A 391 -17.09 -4.45 23.57
CA GLY A 391 -15.86 -4.41 24.37
C GLY A 391 -14.88 -5.55 24.09
N VAL A 392 -14.99 -6.22 22.93
CA VAL A 392 -14.06 -7.27 22.52
C VAL A 392 -12.80 -6.61 21.93
N PRO A 393 -11.60 -6.94 22.42
CA PRO A 393 -10.37 -6.40 21.87
C PRO A 393 -10.15 -6.91 20.43
N THR A 394 -10.04 -5.99 19.47
CA THR A 394 -9.85 -6.31 18.03
C THR A 394 -8.40 -6.21 17.59
N THR A 395 -7.54 -5.58 18.38
CA THR A 395 -6.11 -5.43 18.12
C THR A 395 -5.30 -5.87 19.33
N ARG A 396 -4.03 -6.22 19.11
CA ARG A 396 -3.08 -6.45 20.19
C ARG A 396 -2.95 -5.20 21.07
N SER A 397 -2.73 -5.43 22.36
CA SER A 397 -2.46 -4.33 23.29
C SER A 397 -1.25 -3.52 22.84
N THR A 398 -1.34 -2.20 23.00
CA THR A 398 -0.23 -1.28 22.74
C THR A 398 1.03 -1.73 23.47
N LYS A 399 2.17 -1.81 22.77
CA LYS A 399 3.43 -2.15 23.42
C LYS A 399 3.77 -1.10 24.49
N PHE A 400 4.21 -1.58 25.66
CA PHE A 400 4.48 -0.75 26.84
C PHE A 400 5.45 0.41 26.55
N LYS A 401 6.42 0.24 25.64
CA LYS A 401 7.36 1.29 25.22
C LYS A 401 6.67 2.57 24.73
N TYR A 402 5.55 2.47 23.99
CA TYR A 402 4.83 3.62 23.48
C TYR A 402 3.96 4.31 24.54
N ILE A 403 3.44 3.52 25.48
CA ILE A 403 2.72 4.03 26.66
C ILE A 403 3.69 4.86 27.50
N LEU A 404 4.87 4.31 27.82
CA LEU A 404 5.91 5.02 28.56
C LEU A 404 6.36 6.30 27.87
N ASN A 405 6.53 6.27 26.55
CA ASN A 405 6.90 7.47 25.79
C ASN A 405 5.84 8.58 25.93
N SER A 406 4.56 8.20 25.85
CA SER A 406 3.44 9.14 26.00
C SER A 406 3.32 9.68 27.42
N VAL A 407 3.59 8.85 28.44
CA VAL A 407 3.68 9.27 29.85
C VAL A 407 4.84 10.26 30.05
N ARG A 408 6.01 9.99 29.48
CA ARG A 408 7.16 10.92 29.56
C ARG A 408 6.82 12.30 28.96
N ILE A 409 6.21 12.32 27.78
CA ILE A 409 5.78 13.58 27.13
C ILE A 409 4.78 14.31 28.02
N ARG A 410 3.79 13.60 28.58
CA ARG A 410 2.78 14.18 29.47
C ARG A 410 3.40 14.77 30.73
N ASN A 411 4.23 14.01 31.44
CA ASN A 411 4.89 14.49 32.66
C ASN A 411 5.74 15.73 32.38
N SER A 412 6.51 15.73 31.28
CA SER A 412 7.30 16.91 30.87
C SER A 412 6.40 18.11 30.56
N THR A 413 5.25 17.85 29.92
CA THR A 413 4.24 18.87 29.60
C THR A 413 3.63 19.48 30.87
N ASP A 414 3.32 18.66 31.87
CA ASP A 414 2.75 19.11 33.14
C ASP A 414 3.77 19.94 33.94
N LEU A 415 5.05 19.52 33.95
CA LEU A 415 6.13 20.27 34.58
C LEU A 415 6.36 21.63 33.90
N LEU A 416 6.27 21.69 32.57
CA LEU A 416 6.37 22.94 31.82
C LEU A 416 5.18 23.86 32.12
N THR A 417 3.98 23.30 32.14
CA THR A 417 2.72 24.03 32.40
C THR A 417 2.69 24.63 33.81
N THR A 418 3.26 23.91 34.78
CA THR A 418 3.37 24.38 36.18
C THR A 418 4.54 25.34 36.41
N GLY A 419 5.39 25.57 35.39
CA GLY A 419 6.57 26.43 35.49
C GLY A 419 7.71 25.82 36.31
N VAL A 420 7.65 24.52 36.61
CA VAL A 420 8.72 23.79 37.33
C VAL A 420 9.97 23.66 36.46
N ILE A 421 9.77 23.52 35.15
CA ILE A 421 10.85 23.49 34.17
C ILE A 421 10.66 24.58 33.11
N THR A 422 11.78 25.05 32.57
CA THR A 422 11.86 25.97 31.44
C THR A 422 11.58 25.27 30.12
N ILE A 423 11.34 26.05 29.05
CA ILE A 423 11.16 25.52 27.68
C ILE A 423 12.40 24.74 27.24
N LYS A 424 13.61 25.28 27.45
CA LYS A 424 14.87 24.58 27.21
C LYS A 424 14.95 23.22 27.93
N GLU A 425 14.60 23.17 29.21
CA GLU A 425 14.62 21.91 29.97
C GLU A 425 13.59 20.91 29.45
N PHE A 426 12.39 21.37 29.07
CA PHE A 426 11.40 20.54 28.39
C PHE A 426 11.94 19.94 27.10
N LEU A 427 12.57 20.75 26.24
CA LEU A 427 13.15 20.30 24.97
C LEU A 427 14.25 19.26 25.18
N ILE A 428 15.09 19.42 26.21
CA ILE A 428 16.11 18.45 26.58
C ILE A 428 15.47 17.16 27.09
N GLN A 429 14.47 17.23 27.97
CA GLN A 429 13.78 16.04 28.51
C GLN A 429 13.04 15.26 27.42
N CYS A 430 12.46 15.96 26.44
CA CYS A 430 11.76 15.37 25.31
C CYS A 430 12.69 15.01 24.13
N SER A 431 13.98 15.35 24.18
CA SER A 431 14.90 15.10 23.06
C SER A 431 14.98 13.62 22.67
N HIS A 432 14.79 12.71 23.63
CA HIS A 432 14.88 11.27 23.43
C HIS A 432 13.56 10.59 22.99
N VAL A 433 12.45 11.32 22.95
CA VAL A 433 11.13 10.72 22.66
C VAL A 433 10.95 10.30 21.20
N ALA A 434 11.83 10.77 20.32
CA ALA A 434 11.88 10.47 18.91
C ALA A 434 13.12 9.67 18.49
N ASP A 435 13.93 9.18 19.42
CA ASP A 435 15.24 8.56 19.13
C ASP A 435 15.12 7.37 18.17
N SER A 436 14.16 6.49 18.38
CA SER A 436 13.93 5.34 17.48
C SER A 436 13.61 5.75 16.05
N TYR A 437 12.99 6.92 15.84
CA TYR A 437 12.70 7.45 14.50
C TYR A 437 13.93 8.15 13.91
N LEU A 438 14.64 8.91 14.76
CA LEU A 438 15.83 9.66 14.36
C LEU A 438 17.01 8.75 14.00
N GLU A 439 17.23 7.69 14.78
CA GLU A 439 18.38 6.80 14.64
C GLU A 439 18.19 5.77 13.53
N ARG A 440 16.97 5.25 13.36
CA ARG A 440 16.65 4.27 12.32
C ARG A 440 16.97 4.79 10.93
N GLU A 441 16.73 6.05 10.59
CA GLU A 441 17.00 6.58 9.24
C GLU A 441 18.41 7.15 9.07
N LEU A 442 19.10 7.50 10.16
CA LEU A 442 20.48 7.99 10.11
C LEU A 442 21.48 6.83 9.92
N SER A 443 21.25 5.65 10.51
CA SER A 443 22.22 4.54 10.50
C SER A 443 22.30 3.74 9.19
N TRP A 444 21.43 3.98 8.20
CA TRP A 444 21.32 3.14 6.99
C TRP A 444 22.49 3.24 6.00
N GLU A 445 23.45 4.13 6.21
CA GLU A 445 24.67 4.18 5.39
C GLU A 445 25.63 3.02 5.70
N ASP A 446 25.61 2.47 6.92
CA ASP A 446 26.60 1.45 7.32
C ASP A 446 26.29 0.06 6.73
N GLU A 447 25.03 -0.24 6.41
CA GLU A 447 24.62 -1.53 5.82
C GLU A 447 24.60 -1.52 4.28
N ALA A 448 24.38 -0.35 3.67
CA ALA A 448 24.43 -0.20 2.22
C ALA A 448 25.87 -0.21 1.67
N GLN A 449 26.87 0.13 2.49
CA GLN A 449 28.28 0.11 2.09
C GLN A 449 29.01 -1.21 2.40
N SER A 450 28.39 -2.13 3.15
CA SER A 450 29.00 -3.44 3.50
C SER A 450 28.50 -4.62 2.67
N SER A 451 27.60 -4.41 1.71
CA SER A 451 27.05 -5.45 0.84
C SER A 451 27.50 -5.37 -0.62
N ASP A 452 28.30 -4.36 -0.99
CA ASP A 452 28.89 -4.20 -2.32
C ASP A 452 30.32 -4.78 -2.39
N GLU A 453 30.50 -6.07 -2.07
CA GLU A 453 31.54 -6.84 -2.77
C GLU A 453 30.95 -7.31 -4.10
N GLU A 454 31.17 -6.52 -5.14
CA GLU A 454 30.86 -6.84 -6.52
C GLU A 454 31.45 -8.20 -6.90
N VAL A 455 30.63 -9.25 -6.97
CA VAL A 455 30.95 -10.46 -7.73
C VAL A 455 30.52 -10.18 -9.18
N PRO A 456 31.42 -10.13 -10.17
CA PRO A 456 31.05 -9.84 -11.55
C PRO A 456 30.23 -10.99 -12.14
N ILE A 457 28.93 -10.78 -12.33
CA ILE A 457 28.06 -11.72 -13.04
C ILE A 457 28.29 -11.54 -14.55
N MET A 458 28.92 -12.55 -15.16
CA MET A 458 29.05 -12.70 -16.60
C MET A 458 27.68 -12.88 -17.27
N TYR A 459 27.31 -11.98 -18.17
CA TYR A 459 26.17 -12.18 -19.07
C TYR A 459 26.58 -13.06 -20.27
N PRO A 460 25.74 -14.03 -20.71
CA PRO A 460 25.98 -14.78 -21.94
C PRO A 460 25.83 -13.86 -23.16
N ARG A 461 26.87 -13.82 -24.01
CA ARG A 461 26.89 -13.08 -25.28
C ARG A 461 25.78 -13.56 -26.21
N GLN A 462 24.90 -12.66 -26.64
CA GLN A 462 24.13 -12.83 -27.88
C GLN A 462 25.05 -12.53 -29.08
N ASN A 463 24.94 -13.37 -30.11
CA ASN A 463 25.80 -13.42 -31.28
C ASN A 463 25.90 -12.10 -32.04
N ALA A 464 27.12 -11.58 -32.15
CA ALA A 464 27.47 -10.54 -33.09
C ALA A 464 27.56 -11.12 -34.52
N ILE A 465 26.84 -10.49 -35.45
CA ILE A 465 27.08 -10.64 -36.88
C ILE A 465 28.33 -9.79 -37.19
N LEU A 466 29.38 -10.44 -37.68
CA LEU A 466 30.65 -9.81 -38.03
C LEU A 466 30.54 -8.98 -39.33
N PRO A 467 31.30 -7.89 -39.48
CA PRO A 467 31.39 -7.13 -40.72
C PRO A 467 32.27 -7.87 -41.74
N VAL A 468 31.83 -7.86 -43.00
CA VAL A 468 32.59 -8.37 -44.15
C VAL A 468 33.52 -7.26 -44.65
N GLU A 469 34.78 -7.62 -44.85
CA GLU A 469 35.86 -6.77 -45.37
C GLU A 469 35.65 -6.42 -46.86
N ASP A 470 35.89 -5.18 -47.25
CA ASP A 470 36.05 -4.80 -48.66
C ASP A 470 37.55 -4.84 -49.06
N ASN A 471 37.82 -5.49 -50.20
CA ASN A 471 39.07 -5.43 -50.96
C ASN A 471 38.82 -4.56 -52.23
N PRO A 472 39.83 -3.89 -52.81
CA PRO A 472 39.64 -2.69 -53.62
C PRO A 472 39.47 -2.95 -55.13
N ALA A 473 38.85 -1.95 -55.79
CA ALA A 473 38.97 -1.54 -57.20
C ALA A 473 38.61 -2.54 -58.32
N ILE A 474 37.75 -2.10 -59.25
CA ILE A 474 37.93 -2.14 -60.72
C ILE A 474 36.87 -1.22 -61.36
N GLU A 475 37.33 -0.49 -62.37
CA GLU A 475 36.66 0.52 -63.20
C GLU A 475 35.54 -0.03 -64.09
N ASP A 476 34.69 0.90 -64.51
CA ASP A 476 33.89 1.01 -65.76
C ASP A 476 32.41 1.30 -65.43
N SER A 477 31.65 2.18 -66.08
CA SER A 477 31.81 3.37 -66.93
C SER A 477 30.36 3.75 -67.32
N VAL A 478 30.05 5.07 -67.53
CA VAL A 478 29.05 5.57 -68.51
C VAL A 478 27.54 5.31 -68.16
N ASP A 479 26.58 6.25 -68.16
CA ASP A 479 26.54 7.66 -68.56
C ASP A 479 25.14 8.30 -68.28
N ILE A 480 25.17 9.61 -67.94
CA ILE A 480 24.31 10.76 -68.34
C ILE A 480 22.83 10.91 -67.87
N ILE A 481 22.55 12.16 -67.45
CA ILE A 481 21.38 13.05 -67.71
C ILE A 481 20.62 13.56 -66.45
N GLU A 482 21.19 14.59 -65.80
CA GLU A 482 20.69 15.97 -65.55
C GLU A 482 19.19 16.36 -65.79
N PRO A 483 18.66 17.53 -65.32
CA PRO A 483 18.95 18.33 -64.11
C PRO A 483 17.63 19.05 -63.54
N PRO A 484 17.59 20.32 -63.03
CA PRO A 484 16.91 20.68 -61.76
C PRO A 484 15.96 21.93 -61.87
N ILE A 485 15.68 22.60 -60.72
CA ILE A 485 15.43 24.07 -60.51
C ILE A 485 14.01 24.52 -60.06
N ASP A 486 13.93 24.88 -58.76
CA ASP A 486 13.66 26.18 -58.11
C ASP A 486 12.63 27.24 -58.65
N ARG A 487 12.02 27.93 -57.65
CA ARG A 487 11.50 29.33 -57.58
C ARG A 487 9.98 29.65 -57.64
N ASN A 488 9.49 30.04 -56.44
CA ASN A 488 8.75 31.27 -56.07
C ASN A 488 7.77 31.94 -57.05
N LEU A 489 6.55 32.21 -56.57
CA LEU A 489 5.70 33.39 -56.88
C LEU A 489 4.63 33.59 -55.77
N ILE A 490 4.46 34.85 -55.29
CA ILE A 490 3.40 35.44 -54.43
C ILE A 490 2.95 36.72 -55.22
N PRO A 491 1.74 37.39 -55.12
CA PRO A 491 1.01 37.73 -53.87
C PRO A 491 -0.52 38.16 -53.88
N VAL A 492 -1.07 38.48 -52.67
CA VAL A 492 -2.10 39.54 -52.33
C VAL A 492 -3.58 39.32 -52.78
N ASP A 493 -4.70 39.52 -52.04
CA ASP A 493 -5.10 40.08 -50.73
C ASP A 493 -6.58 39.68 -50.39
N GLN A 494 -6.95 39.52 -49.09
CA GLN A 494 -8.06 40.22 -48.37
C GLN A 494 -8.46 39.56 -47.01
N ILE A 495 -7.82 40.06 -45.93
CA ILE A 495 -8.26 40.47 -44.56
C ILE A 495 -9.71 40.10 -44.13
N ILE A 496 -9.98 39.48 -42.96
CA ILE A 496 -10.09 40.09 -41.59
C ILE A 496 -9.66 39.10 -40.46
N GLN A 497 -8.99 39.67 -39.45
CA GLN A 497 -8.27 39.11 -38.29
C GLN A 497 -9.14 38.66 -37.11
N GLU A 498 -8.68 37.65 -36.36
CA GLU A 498 -8.49 37.69 -34.89
C GLU A 498 -7.19 36.91 -34.52
N PRO A 499 -6.45 37.26 -33.46
CA PRO A 499 -5.05 36.86 -33.30
C PRO A 499 -4.91 35.50 -32.58
N GLU A 500 -4.25 34.54 -33.24
CA GLU A 500 -3.70 33.36 -32.56
C GLU A 500 -2.42 33.73 -31.81
N VAL A 501 -2.49 33.74 -30.48
CA VAL A 501 -1.32 33.69 -29.61
C VAL A 501 -0.85 32.25 -29.57
N ASN A 502 0.22 31.93 -30.29
CA ASN A 502 0.94 30.67 -30.14
C ASN A 502 1.62 30.65 -28.77
N ILE A 503 0.96 30.06 -27.77
CA ILE A 503 1.63 29.60 -26.55
C ILE A 503 2.28 28.27 -26.92
N VAL A 504 3.58 28.30 -27.16
CA VAL A 504 4.40 27.10 -27.12
C VAL A 504 4.43 26.66 -25.66
N GLU A 505 3.53 25.76 -25.28
CA GLU A 505 3.64 25.02 -24.03
C GLU A 505 4.81 24.05 -24.18
N ASP A 506 5.99 24.49 -23.71
CA ASP A 506 7.14 23.62 -23.49
C ASP A 506 6.80 22.73 -22.28
N TYR A 507 6.13 21.61 -22.57
CA TYR A 507 5.63 20.66 -21.58
C TYR A 507 6.75 19.68 -21.23
N ASP A 508 7.62 20.06 -20.30
CA ASP A 508 8.66 19.16 -19.76
C ASP A 508 8.07 18.33 -18.60
N GLU A 509 7.91 17.02 -18.83
CA GLU A 509 7.45 16.05 -17.81
C GLU A 509 8.36 16.00 -16.56
N ARG A 510 9.54 16.60 -16.60
CA ARG A 510 10.50 16.68 -15.48
C ARG A 510 10.20 17.81 -14.49
N ASP A 511 9.33 18.76 -14.84
CA ASP A 511 8.99 19.89 -13.96
C ASP A 511 7.94 19.54 -12.89
N PHE A 512 7.30 18.36 -12.99
CA PHE A 512 6.27 17.89 -12.05
C PHE A 512 6.63 16.58 -11.33
N ILE A 513 7.83 16.06 -11.56
CA ILE A 513 8.44 15.10 -10.66
C ILE A 513 9.09 15.91 -9.54
N ILE A 514 8.43 15.96 -8.40
CA ILE A 514 9.13 16.37 -7.18
C ILE A 514 10.13 15.24 -6.87
N PRO A 515 11.45 15.51 -6.76
CA PRO A 515 12.48 14.48 -6.52
C PRO A 515 12.17 13.57 -5.31
N GLU A 516 11.40 14.08 -4.36
CA GLU A 516 10.96 13.36 -3.16
C GLU A 516 9.96 12.20 -3.42
N ASP A 517 9.24 12.17 -4.56
CA ASP A 517 8.22 11.14 -4.88
C ASP A 517 8.82 9.93 -5.63
N GLN A 518 9.83 10.14 -6.49
CA GLN A 518 10.51 9.06 -7.20
C GLN A 518 11.50 8.32 -6.30
N GLU A 519 12.23 9.03 -5.43
CA GLU A 519 13.18 8.41 -4.50
C GLU A 519 12.48 7.56 -3.43
N MET A 520 11.35 8.02 -2.86
CA MET A 520 10.53 7.24 -1.91
C MET A 520 9.85 6.03 -2.54
N GLY A 521 9.47 6.14 -3.83
CA GLY A 521 8.90 5.07 -4.63
C GLY A 521 9.86 3.89 -4.73
N ILE A 522 11.07 4.18 -5.22
CA ILE A 522 12.17 3.24 -5.49
C ILE A 522 12.75 2.67 -4.18
N TRP A 523 12.97 3.50 -3.16
CA TRP A 523 13.60 3.10 -1.89
C TRP A 523 12.76 2.07 -1.10
N GLN A 524 11.46 2.30 -0.97
CA GLN A 524 10.54 1.36 -0.31
C GLN A 524 10.22 0.10 -1.15
N GLN A 525 10.48 0.11 -2.46
CA GLN A 525 10.26 -1.04 -3.35
C GLN A 525 11.46 -1.99 -3.38
N LEU A 526 12.67 -1.48 -3.12
CA LEU A 526 13.92 -2.24 -3.20
C LEU A 526 14.43 -2.76 -1.84
N PHE A 527 14.03 -2.18 -0.69
CA PHE A 527 14.73 -2.43 0.58
C PHE A 527 13.85 -2.71 1.82
N MET A 528 12.53 -2.87 1.68
CA MET A 528 11.65 -3.27 2.79
C MET A 528 11.09 -4.68 2.58
N ASP A 529 11.96 -5.67 2.37
CA ASP A 529 11.56 -7.08 2.45
C ASP A 529 11.63 -7.56 3.92
N GLY A 530 10.53 -8.18 4.34
CA GLY A 530 10.26 -8.84 5.63
C GLY A 530 11.25 -8.70 6.79
N SER A 531 10.99 -7.76 7.72
CA SER A 531 11.29 -7.99 9.14
C SER A 531 10.29 -7.23 10.05
N GLU A 532 9.58 -8.01 10.86
CA GLU A 532 8.63 -7.66 11.93
C GLU A 532 8.15 -6.19 12.00
N GLU A 533 7.07 -5.89 11.27
CA GLU A 533 6.33 -4.63 11.43
C GLU A 533 5.61 -4.63 12.79
N ASP A 534 6.15 -3.86 13.73
CA ASP A 534 5.50 -3.57 15.01
C ASP A 534 4.15 -2.87 14.77
N GLU A 535 3.07 -3.64 14.82
CA GLU A 535 1.71 -3.14 15.06
C GLU A 535 1.67 -2.34 16.37
N VAL A 536 1.18 -1.10 16.32
CA VAL A 536 1.02 -0.26 17.51
C VAL A 536 -0.23 0.62 17.41
N PRO A 537 -1.36 0.17 17.96
CA PRO A 537 -2.43 1.08 18.39
C PRO A 537 -1.96 1.86 19.64
N PHE A 538 -2.46 3.08 19.90
CA PHE A 538 -2.17 3.88 21.11
C PHE A 538 -3.39 3.92 22.05
N VAL A 539 -3.19 4.03 23.37
CA VAL A 539 -4.19 3.92 24.46
C VAL A 539 -4.37 5.22 25.25
N GLN A 540 -5.62 5.58 25.56
CA GLN A 540 -5.93 6.54 26.63
C GLN A 540 -5.50 5.99 28.00
N VAL A 541 -4.68 6.75 28.72
CA VAL A 541 -4.19 6.38 30.07
C VAL A 541 -5.35 6.47 31.08
N PRO A 542 -5.75 5.35 31.74
CA PRO A 542 -6.80 5.38 32.75
C PRO A 542 -6.38 6.17 34.00
N ASN A 543 -7.32 6.87 34.63
CA ASN A 543 -7.07 7.70 35.82
C ASN A 543 -6.66 6.90 37.08
N ASN A 544 -6.83 5.57 37.05
CA ASN A 544 -6.65 4.64 38.17
C ASN A 544 -5.38 3.78 38.03
N LEU A 545 -4.31 4.36 37.46
CA LEU A 545 -3.04 3.67 37.21
C LEU A 545 -2.44 3.02 38.46
N TYR A 546 -2.59 3.64 39.63
CA TYR A 546 -2.07 3.17 40.92
C TYR A 546 -2.78 1.91 41.46
N GLU A 547 -4.04 1.66 41.07
CA GLU A 547 -4.78 0.46 41.46
C GLU A 547 -4.45 -0.74 40.57
N LEU A 548 -4.16 -0.49 39.28
CA LEU A 548 -3.83 -1.53 38.30
C LEU A 548 -2.35 -1.91 38.30
N TYR A 549 -1.47 -0.97 38.69
CA TYR A 549 -0.01 -1.15 38.73
C TYR A 549 0.56 -0.52 40.00
N PRO A 550 0.55 -1.22 41.15
CA PRO A 550 1.15 -0.70 42.36
C PRO A 550 2.66 -0.48 42.16
N PRO A 551 3.24 0.61 42.70
CA PRO A 551 4.63 0.96 42.49
C PRO A 551 5.54 -0.16 43.00
N VAL A 552 6.35 -0.72 42.10
CA VAL A 552 7.48 -1.58 42.46
C VAL A 552 8.60 -0.67 42.96
N ASP A 553 9.28 -1.07 44.02
CA ASP A 553 10.39 -0.34 44.65
C ASP A 553 11.55 -0.12 43.65
N GLU A 554 11.46 0.96 42.86
CA GLU A 554 12.39 1.30 41.77
C GLU A 554 13.82 1.55 42.26
N GLU A 555 13.99 1.85 43.56
CA GLU A 555 15.30 2.05 44.17
C GLU A 555 16.08 0.74 44.32
N ASN A 556 15.39 -0.41 44.37
CA ASN A 556 16.00 -1.71 44.65
C ASN A 556 16.17 -2.63 43.43
N ILE A 557 15.64 -2.28 42.24
CA ILE A 557 15.70 -3.13 41.03
C ILE A 557 16.79 -2.69 40.04
N CYS A 558 17.44 -3.67 39.40
CA CYS A 558 18.55 -3.49 38.46
C CYS A 558 18.19 -2.53 37.32
N THR A 559 19.05 -1.55 37.04
CA THR A 559 18.78 -0.53 36.03
C THR A 559 18.83 -1.06 34.60
N VAL A 560 19.46 -2.23 34.39
CA VAL A 560 19.61 -2.88 33.08
C VAL A 560 18.43 -3.82 32.80
N CYS A 561 18.23 -4.86 33.60
CA CYS A 561 17.14 -5.82 33.34
C CYS A 561 15.78 -5.40 33.91
N ARG A 562 15.75 -4.48 34.89
CA ARG A 562 14.54 -3.99 35.58
C ARG A 562 13.66 -5.08 36.21
N VAL A 563 14.23 -6.25 36.47
CA VAL A 563 13.54 -7.41 37.08
C VAL A 563 14.22 -7.84 38.37
N ALA A 564 15.54 -8.03 38.36
CA ALA A 564 16.29 -8.54 39.51
C ALA A 564 16.75 -7.42 40.46
N GLN A 565 16.93 -7.73 41.74
CA GLN A 565 17.42 -6.76 42.73
C GLN A 565 18.85 -6.31 42.43
N ARG A 566 19.17 -5.04 42.72
CA ARG A 566 20.53 -4.50 42.64
C ARG A 566 21.41 -5.16 43.69
N THR A 567 22.51 -5.78 43.28
CA THR A 567 23.44 -6.49 44.17
C THR A 567 24.87 -6.02 44.03
N HIS A 568 25.18 -5.13 43.07
CA HIS A 568 26.56 -4.69 42.81
C HIS A 568 26.67 -3.17 42.79
N ALA A 569 27.65 -2.62 43.53
CA ALA A 569 28.14 -1.24 43.39
C ALA A 569 29.39 -1.19 42.52
N LEU A 570 29.48 -0.15 41.70
CA LEU A 570 30.57 0.05 40.73
C LEU A 570 31.60 1.05 41.28
N VAL A 571 32.90 0.73 41.17
CA VAL A 571 34.01 1.55 41.66
C VAL A 571 34.74 2.20 40.47
N PRO A 572 34.98 3.53 40.46
CA PRO A 572 34.96 4.44 41.62
C PRO A 572 33.64 5.16 41.89
N CYS A 573 32.63 5.07 41.02
CA CYS A 573 31.45 5.94 41.10
C CYS A 573 30.48 5.63 42.26
N GLY A 574 30.63 4.49 42.94
CA GLY A 574 29.84 4.09 44.11
C GLY A 574 28.39 3.69 43.82
N HIS A 575 27.94 3.74 42.56
CA HIS A 575 26.55 3.51 42.20
C HIS A 575 26.18 2.02 42.28
N ARG A 576 25.18 1.69 43.12
CA ARG A 576 24.53 0.37 43.20
C ARG A 576 23.44 0.28 42.14
N VAL A 577 23.70 -0.40 41.02
CA VAL A 577 22.85 -0.29 39.81
C VAL A 577 22.62 -1.61 39.07
N LEU A 578 23.49 -2.60 39.25
CA LEU A 578 23.42 -3.88 38.54
C LEU A 578 23.00 -5.04 39.45
N CYS A 579 22.28 -6.02 38.89
CA CYS A 579 22.18 -7.36 39.46
C CYS A 579 23.39 -8.22 39.06
N VAL A 580 23.48 -9.44 39.60
CA VAL A 580 24.60 -10.36 39.36
C VAL A 580 24.72 -10.77 37.89
N ASP A 581 23.60 -11.04 37.22
CA ASP A 581 23.60 -11.49 35.83
C ASP A 581 23.93 -10.36 34.85
N CYS A 582 23.43 -9.15 35.11
CA CYS A 582 23.73 -7.99 34.26
C CYS A 582 25.16 -7.47 34.47
N MET A 583 25.79 -7.75 35.61
CA MET A 583 27.20 -7.41 35.83
C MET A 583 28.10 -8.26 34.94
N THR A 584 27.83 -9.56 34.81
CA THR A 584 28.66 -10.48 34.02
C THR A 584 28.47 -10.32 32.51
N GLN A 585 27.34 -9.76 32.08
CA GLN A 585 27.01 -9.51 30.67
C GLN A 585 27.39 -8.09 30.20
N LEU A 586 27.92 -7.25 31.08
CA LEU A 586 28.22 -5.86 30.74
C LEU A 586 29.56 -5.76 29.98
N GLU A 587 29.51 -5.72 28.65
CA GLU A 587 30.71 -5.70 27.80
C GLU A 587 31.54 -4.42 27.94
N ALA A 588 30.90 -3.27 28.22
CA ALA A 588 31.53 -1.95 28.11
C ALA A 588 32.19 -1.40 29.40
N GLN A 589 32.28 -2.19 30.49
CA GLN A 589 32.81 -1.78 31.83
C GLN A 589 32.47 -0.34 32.26
N ARG A 590 31.29 0.17 31.90
CA ARG A 590 30.83 1.54 32.19
C ARG A 590 29.56 1.53 33.01
N CYS A 591 29.47 2.41 34.00
CA CYS A 591 28.31 2.51 34.86
C CYS A 591 27.08 2.95 34.05
N PRO A 592 25.96 2.20 34.05
CA PRO A 592 24.75 2.57 33.30
C PRO A 592 24.09 3.88 33.74
N LEU A 593 24.38 4.37 34.96
CA LEU A 593 23.81 5.62 35.48
C LEU A 593 24.67 6.85 35.15
N CYS A 594 25.98 6.77 35.34
CA CYS A 594 26.87 7.93 35.22
C CYS A 594 27.87 7.83 34.06
N ASN A 595 27.86 6.72 33.33
CA ASN A 595 28.74 6.42 32.19
C ASN A 595 30.25 6.49 32.50
N ILE A 596 30.62 6.50 33.79
CA ILE A 596 32.01 6.41 34.25
C ILE A 596 32.47 4.96 34.11
N GLU A 597 33.66 4.77 33.55
CA GLU A 597 34.32 3.46 33.46
C GLU A 597 34.65 2.97 34.87
N PHE A 598 34.20 1.76 35.20
CA PHE A 598 34.43 1.16 36.50
C PHE A 598 35.50 0.08 36.39
N VAL A 599 36.41 0.07 37.36
CA VAL A 599 37.52 -0.90 37.43
C VAL A 599 37.15 -2.15 38.23
N MET A 600 36.05 -2.07 39.00
CA MET A 600 35.63 -3.13 39.91
C MET A 600 34.13 -3.02 40.19
N ALA A 601 33.47 -4.16 40.34
CA ALA A 601 32.11 -4.25 40.87
C ALA A 601 32.12 -5.03 42.18
N LEU A 602 31.70 -4.39 43.27
CA LEU A 602 31.60 -4.98 44.59
C LEU A 602 30.18 -5.48 44.80
N ARG A 603 30.04 -6.76 45.15
CA ARG A 603 28.74 -7.30 45.58
C ARG A 603 28.42 -6.81 46.99
N ILE A 604 27.21 -6.28 47.16
CA ILE A 604 26.68 -5.71 48.41
C ILE A 604 25.31 -6.28 48.73
#